data_AF-A0AAU6CGY4-F1
#
_entry.id   AF-A0AAU6CGY4-F1
#
_cell.length_a   1.000
_cell.length_b   1.000
_cell.length_c   1.000
_cell.angle_alpha   90.00
_cell.angle_beta   90.00
_cell.angle_gamma   90.00
#
_symmetry.space_group_name_H-M   'P 1'
#
loop_
_entity.id
_entity.type
_entity.pdbx_description
1 polymer ?
#
loop_
_entity_poly.entity_id
_entity_poly.type
_entity_poly.pdbx_seq_one_letter_code
_entity_poly.pdbx_strand_id
1 'polypeptide(L)'
;MDTHSSGGARAVWPQTVDEALAEQERIRALADLTSPGPAPGDVRLVAGVDVSYASEGTALVAAAVVLDAATLEPVEAAVAEGTVAFPYVPGLLAFRELPSVMAALEKLTHTPDLLVCDGYGVAHPRRAGLAVHLGVLTGLPCFGVAKTPFVFGHHDVGEERGAGAPLTADDGEVVGRAVRTQPGVKPVFVSVGHAIGLDHACAHTLRLAPRYRLPETTRRADHLSRERLRAMTPRTGEGAPRGAPLP
;
A
#
# COMPACT_ATOMS: atom_id res chain seq x y z
N MET A 1 36.75 13.65 -25.98
CA MET A 1 35.50 14.38 -25.66
C MET A 1 34.49 13.30 -25.35
N ASP A 2 34.43 12.96 -24.07
CA ASP A 2 33.87 11.71 -23.59
C ASP A 2 32.40 11.94 -23.24
N THR A 3 31.51 11.41 -24.07
CA THR A 3 30.08 11.38 -23.77
C THR A 3 29.82 10.25 -22.77
N HIS A 4 29.62 10.63 -21.51
CA HIS A 4 29.14 9.75 -20.45
C HIS A 4 27.73 9.27 -20.81
N SER A 5 27.61 7.98 -21.17
CA SER A 5 26.33 7.28 -21.25
C SER A 5 26.04 6.67 -19.87
N SER A 6 25.26 7.37 -19.05
CA SER A 6 24.78 6.85 -17.77
C SER A 6 23.58 5.94 -18.00
N GLY A 7 23.86 4.67 -18.34
CA GLY A 7 22.87 3.60 -18.33
C GLY A 7 22.56 3.21 -16.88
N GLY A 8 21.49 3.77 -16.31
CA GLY A 8 20.92 3.24 -15.08
C GLY A 8 20.36 1.85 -15.33
N ALA A 9 21.00 0.82 -14.77
CA ALA A 9 20.51 -0.55 -14.85
C ALA A 9 19.11 -0.63 -14.23
N ARG A 10 18.09 -0.87 -15.05
CA ARG A 10 16.75 -1.24 -14.58
C ARG A 10 16.91 -2.56 -13.82
N ALA A 11 16.77 -2.54 -12.50
CA ALA A 11 16.83 -3.77 -11.70
C ALA A 11 15.80 -4.76 -12.26
N VAL A 12 16.24 -5.98 -12.58
CA VAL A 12 15.37 -7.04 -13.10
C VAL A 12 14.42 -7.46 -11.98
N TRP A 13 13.11 -7.46 -12.24
CA TRP A 13 12.11 -7.88 -11.27
C TRP A 13 12.28 -9.38 -10.97
N PRO A 14 12.28 -9.82 -9.69
CA PRO A 14 12.46 -11.23 -9.35
C PRO A 14 11.48 -12.17 -10.05
N GLN A 15 12.00 -13.25 -10.60
CA GLN A 15 11.24 -14.31 -11.28
C GLN A 15 11.17 -15.59 -10.44
N THR A 16 12.06 -15.74 -9.45
CA THR A 16 12.10 -16.88 -8.53
C THR A 16 11.93 -16.46 -7.07
N VAL A 17 11.58 -17.43 -6.21
CA VAL A 17 11.48 -17.20 -4.76
C VAL A 17 12.81 -16.76 -4.17
N ASP A 18 13.92 -17.40 -4.58
CA ASP A 18 15.25 -17.07 -4.05
C ASP A 18 15.68 -15.65 -4.43
N GLU A 19 15.41 -15.22 -5.66
CA GLU A 19 15.63 -13.84 -6.10
C GLU A 19 14.78 -12.85 -5.30
N ALA A 20 13.51 -13.19 -5.05
CA ALA A 20 12.60 -12.34 -4.27
C ALA A 20 13.06 -12.21 -2.81
N LEU A 21 13.56 -13.29 -2.22
CA LEU A 21 14.12 -13.29 -0.87
C LEU A 21 15.41 -12.46 -0.78
N ALA A 22 16.31 -12.60 -1.77
CA ALA A 22 17.52 -11.78 -1.86
C ALA A 22 17.17 -10.29 -2.02
N GLU A 23 16.16 -9.99 -2.82
CA GLU A 23 15.69 -8.62 -3.03
C GLU A 23 15.06 -8.02 -1.76
N GLN A 24 14.34 -8.81 -0.96
CA GLN A 24 13.84 -8.36 0.35
C GLN A 24 14.97 -7.96 1.28
N GLU A 25 16.05 -8.75 1.35
CA GLU A 25 17.20 -8.42 2.19
C GLU A 25 17.91 -7.15 1.70
N ARG A 26 18.08 -7.01 0.37
CA ARG A 26 18.65 -5.81 -0.23
C ARG A 26 17.83 -4.56 0.07
N ILE A 27 16.52 -4.61 -0.15
CA ILE A 27 15.60 -3.49 0.09
C ILE A 27 15.54 -3.14 1.58
N ARG A 28 15.49 -4.14 2.47
CA ARG A 28 15.53 -3.94 3.92
C ARG A 28 16.77 -3.16 4.33
N ALA A 29 17.94 -3.51 3.80
CA ALA A 29 19.19 -2.83 4.10
C ALA A 29 19.24 -1.37 3.60
N LEU A 30 18.46 -1.03 2.57
CA LEU A 30 18.35 0.32 2.02
C LEU A 30 17.26 1.17 2.66
N ALA A 31 16.37 0.56 3.45
CA ALA A 31 15.28 1.27 4.07
C ALA A 31 15.79 2.21 5.17
N ASP A 32 15.49 3.51 5.04
CA ASP A 32 15.65 4.44 6.15
C ASP A 32 14.52 4.23 7.15
N LEU A 33 14.87 3.66 8.30
CA LEU A 33 13.95 3.37 9.42
C LEU A 33 14.22 4.26 10.64
N THR A 34 15.16 5.21 10.54
CA THR A 34 15.60 6.04 11.67
C THR A 34 15.15 7.48 11.53
N SER A 35 14.95 7.97 10.30
CA SER A 35 14.41 9.30 10.08
C SER A 35 12.98 9.43 10.61
N PRO A 36 12.65 10.53 11.31
CA PRO A 36 11.27 10.76 11.75
C PRO A 36 10.32 10.99 10.57
N GLY A 37 10.83 11.41 9.41
CA GLY A 37 10.03 11.77 8.23
C GLY A 37 9.19 13.02 8.44
N PRO A 38 8.35 13.39 7.47
CA PRO A 38 7.58 14.62 7.52
C PRO A 38 6.51 14.57 8.61
N ALA A 39 6.41 15.61 9.44
CA ALA A 39 5.31 15.74 10.37
C ALA A 39 3.99 16.01 9.60
N PRO A 40 2.81 15.73 10.19
CA PRO A 40 1.54 16.02 9.54
C PRO A 40 1.37 17.45 9.01
N GLY A 41 1.95 18.45 9.68
CA GLY A 41 1.90 19.85 9.24
C GLY A 41 2.67 20.15 7.95
N ASP A 42 3.66 19.32 7.60
CA ASP A 42 4.60 19.57 6.51
C ASP A 42 4.20 18.86 5.20
N VAL A 43 3.22 17.95 5.26
CA VAL A 43 2.71 17.21 4.10
C VAL A 43 1.57 18.00 3.45
N ARG A 44 1.71 18.26 2.14
CA ARG A 44 0.66 18.89 1.32
C ARG A 44 -0.08 17.86 0.50
N LEU A 45 0.65 16.94 -0.13
CA LEU A 45 0.09 15.88 -0.96
C LEU A 45 0.42 14.51 -0.36
N VAL A 46 -0.61 13.69 -0.19
CA VAL A 46 -0.48 12.32 0.30
C VAL A 46 -1.15 11.37 -0.67
N ALA A 47 -0.47 10.29 -1.04
CA ALA A 47 -1.06 9.29 -1.93
C ALA A 47 -1.40 8.00 -1.19
N GLY A 48 -2.60 7.49 -1.42
CA GLY A 48 -2.99 6.12 -1.09
C GLY A 48 -2.76 5.19 -2.25
N VAL A 49 -2.23 4.00 -2.00
CA VAL A 49 -2.14 2.93 -3.00
C VAL A 49 -2.83 1.66 -2.52
N ASP A 50 -3.48 0.98 -3.45
CA ASP A 50 -4.15 -0.30 -3.21
C ASP A 50 -4.21 -1.14 -4.50
N VAL A 51 -4.35 -2.47 -4.35
CA VAL A 51 -4.50 -3.41 -5.47
C VAL A 51 -5.73 -4.30 -5.26
N SER A 52 -6.59 -4.33 -6.27
CA SER A 52 -7.72 -5.26 -6.35
C SER A 52 -7.42 -6.39 -7.33
N TYR A 53 -7.72 -7.62 -6.91
CA TYR A 53 -7.59 -8.82 -7.73
C TYR A 53 -8.96 -9.26 -8.26
N ALA A 54 -9.00 -9.74 -9.50
CA ALA A 54 -10.15 -10.45 -10.02
C ALA A 54 -10.44 -11.70 -9.17
N SER A 55 -11.72 -12.05 -9.03
CA SER A 55 -12.13 -13.28 -8.33
C SER A 55 -11.67 -14.54 -9.08
N GLU A 56 -11.48 -14.44 -10.39
CA GLU A 56 -11.01 -15.51 -11.25
C GLU A 56 -9.91 -15.01 -12.20
N GLY A 57 -8.98 -15.89 -12.55
CA GLY A 57 -7.85 -15.57 -13.43
C GLY A 57 -6.72 -14.81 -12.73
N THR A 58 -5.93 -14.10 -13.53
CA THR A 58 -4.71 -13.40 -13.07
C THR A 58 -4.84 -11.88 -13.11
N ALA A 59 -6.00 -11.34 -13.49
CA ALA A 59 -6.17 -9.91 -13.64
C ALA A 59 -6.13 -9.18 -12.28
N LEU A 60 -5.50 -8.02 -12.26
CA LEU A 60 -5.48 -7.11 -11.12
C LEU A 60 -5.51 -5.66 -11.58
N VAL A 61 -5.94 -4.78 -10.69
CA VAL A 61 -5.88 -3.33 -10.89
C VAL A 61 -5.22 -2.70 -9.68
N ALA A 62 -4.12 -2.00 -9.92
CA ALA A 62 -3.53 -1.09 -8.94
C ALA A 62 -4.11 0.31 -9.11
N ALA A 63 -4.36 0.99 -8.01
CA ALA A 63 -4.79 2.38 -7.97
C ALA A 63 -3.84 3.20 -7.11
N ALA A 64 -3.56 4.43 -7.55
CA ALA A 64 -2.90 5.46 -6.77
C ALA A 64 -3.80 6.70 -6.76
N VAL A 65 -4.09 7.22 -5.57
CA VAL A 65 -4.96 8.41 -5.39
C VAL A 65 -4.23 9.44 -4.54
N VAL A 66 -3.95 10.60 -5.12
CA VAL A 66 -3.32 11.75 -4.46
C VAL A 66 -4.41 12.62 -3.84
N LEU A 67 -4.28 12.91 -2.55
CA LEU A 67 -5.16 13.79 -1.80
C LEU A 67 -4.40 15.03 -1.33
N ASP A 68 -5.12 16.15 -1.24
CA ASP A 68 -4.68 17.25 -0.41
C ASP A 68 -4.75 16.81 1.07
N ALA A 69 -3.64 16.92 1.80
CA ALA A 69 -3.52 16.40 3.15
C ALA A 69 -4.24 17.27 4.21
N ALA A 70 -4.67 18.48 3.86
CA ALA A 70 -5.48 19.34 4.73
C ALA A 70 -6.97 19.08 4.54
N THR A 71 -7.45 18.95 3.30
CA THR A 71 -8.88 18.79 2.98
C THR A 71 -9.32 17.34 2.81
N LEU A 72 -8.38 16.43 2.51
CA LEU A 72 -8.61 15.03 2.10
C LEU A 72 -9.43 14.91 0.81
N GLU A 73 -9.47 15.97 0.00
CA GLU A 73 -10.07 15.97 -1.32
C GLU A 73 -9.10 15.38 -2.34
N PRO A 74 -9.58 14.59 -3.33
CA PRO A 74 -8.73 14.08 -4.40
C PRO A 74 -8.21 15.20 -5.27
N VAL A 75 -6.90 15.20 -5.49
CA VAL A 75 -6.21 16.08 -6.43
C VAL A 75 -6.02 15.36 -7.76
N GLU A 76 -5.61 14.10 -7.70
CA GLU A 76 -5.31 13.27 -8.87
C GLU A 76 -5.52 11.80 -8.55
N ALA A 77 -5.83 11.00 -9.56
CA ALA A 77 -5.86 9.56 -9.43
C ALA A 77 -5.41 8.88 -10.73
N ALA A 78 -4.74 7.74 -10.58
CA ALA A 78 -4.32 6.91 -11.68
C ALA A 78 -4.54 5.43 -11.36
N VAL A 79 -4.73 4.64 -12.41
CA VAL A 79 -4.86 3.18 -12.33
C VAL A 79 -3.90 2.51 -13.30
N ALA A 80 -3.44 1.32 -12.93
CA ALA A 80 -2.74 0.41 -13.82
C ALA A 80 -3.42 -0.96 -13.78
N GLU A 81 -3.82 -1.41 -14.96
CA GLU A 81 -4.33 -2.75 -15.18
C GLU A 81 -3.15 -3.66 -15.46
N GLY A 82 -3.17 -4.84 -14.87
CA GLY A 82 -2.09 -5.80 -15.01
C GLY A 82 -2.54 -7.21 -14.77
N THR A 83 -1.57 -8.11 -14.83
CA THR A 83 -1.71 -9.49 -14.40
C THR A 83 -0.75 -9.77 -13.28
N VAL A 84 -1.12 -10.69 -12.38
CA VAL A 84 -0.27 -11.19 -11.30
C VAL A 84 1.12 -11.57 -11.84
N ALA A 85 2.15 -10.90 -11.33
CA ALA A 85 3.53 -11.06 -11.80
C ALA A 85 4.30 -12.20 -11.11
N PHE A 86 3.77 -12.77 -10.02
CA PHE A 86 4.49 -13.71 -9.15
C PHE A 86 3.53 -14.71 -8.48
N PRO A 87 3.92 -15.97 -8.17
CA PRO A 87 3.06 -16.92 -7.46
C PRO A 87 2.66 -16.44 -6.04
N TYR A 88 1.57 -16.99 -5.49
CA TYR A 88 1.16 -16.64 -4.13
C TYR A 88 2.04 -17.39 -3.13
N VAL A 89 2.95 -16.65 -2.51
CA VAL A 89 3.82 -17.14 -1.43
C VAL A 89 3.67 -16.17 -0.24
N PRO A 90 3.26 -16.65 0.94
CA PRO A 90 3.16 -15.81 2.13
C PRO A 90 4.47 -15.04 2.39
N GLY A 91 4.36 -13.72 2.56
CA GLY A 91 5.51 -12.84 2.74
C GLY A 91 6.17 -12.35 1.45
N LEU A 92 5.67 -12.71 0.26
CA LEU A 92 6.16 -12.21 -1.03
C LEU A 92 5.07 -11.47 -1.83
N LEU A 93 4.02 -10.99 -1.15
CA LEU A 93 2.89 -10.29 -1.79
C LEU A 93 3.34 -9.05 -2.58
N ALA A 94 4.31 -8.31 -2.06
CA ALA A 94 4.88 -7.14 -2.72
C ALA A 94 5.33 -7.42 -4.16
N PHE A 95 5.88 -8.62 -4.43
CA PHE A 95 6.35 -9.02 -5.76
C PHE A 95 5.22 -9.21 -6.78
N ARG A 96 4.00 -9.43 -6.30
CA ARG A 96 2.79 -9.57 -7.11
C ARG A 96 2.19 -8.22 -7.50
N GLU A 97 2.35 -7.22 -6.65
CA GLU A 97 1.58 -5.97 -6.69
C GLU A 97 2.39 -4.78 -7.17
N LEU A 98 3.64 -4.67 -6.72
CA LEU A 98 4.47 -3.50 -6.93
C LEU A 98 4.67 -3.11 -8.40
N PRO A 99 4.82 -4.03 -9.38
CA PRO A 99 4.96 -3.60 -10.77
C PRO A 99 3.75 -2.79 -11.25
N SER A 100 2.55 -3.17 -10.82
CA SER A 100 1.33 -2.44 -11.16
C SER A 100 1.14 -1.18 -10.30
N VAL A 101 1.52 -1.21 -9.03
CA VAL A 101 1.51 0.01 -8.19
C VAL A 101 2.46 1.06 -8.74
N MET A 102 3.68 0.68 -9.13
CA MET A 102 4.65 1.57 -9.79
C MET A 102 4.10 2.11 -11.10
N ALA A 103 3.50 1.27 -11.95
CA ALA A 103 2.87 1.72 -13.19
C ALA A 103 1.68 2.68 -12.96
N ALA A 104 0.98 2.59 -11.84
CA ALA A 104 -0.07 3.54 -11.47
C ALA A 104 0.54 4.87 -11.00
N LEU A 105 1.59 4.82 -10.17
CA LEU A 105 2.31 6.01 -9.69
C LEU A 105 3.01 6.78 -10.82
N GLU A 106 3.61 6.08 -11.79
CA GLU A 106 4.28 6.67 -12.96
C GLU A 106 3.32 7.48 -13.86
N LYS A 107 2.00 7.25 -13.74
CA LYS A 107 0.97 8.00 -14.48
C LYS A 107 0.53 9.28 -13.77
N LEU A 108 0.93 9.49 -12.51
CA LEU A 108 0.63 10.71 -11.78
C LEU A 108 1.52 11.85 -12.26
N THR A 109 0.94 13.03 -12.36
CA THR A 109 1.64 14.28 -12.68
C THR A 109 2.12 14.99 -11.40
N HIS A 110 1.44 14.77 -10.27
CA HIS A 110 1.86 15.27 -8.97
C HIS A 110 2.72 14.24 -8.23
N THR A 111 3.86 14.68 -7.72
CA THR A 111 4.66 13.90 -6.75
C THR A 111 4.08 14.09 -5.34
N PRO A 112 3.60 13.04 -4.67
CA PRO A 112 3.16 13.14 -3.29
C PRO A 112 4.36 13.30 -2.33
N ASP A 113 4.15 14.00 -1.22
CA ASP A 113 5.16 14.13 -0.15
C ASP A 113 5.21 12.85 0.72
N LEU A 114 4.16 12.03 0.70
CA LEU A 114 3.99 10.84 1.54
C LEU A 114 3.12 9.77 0.87
N LEU A 115 3.55 8.51 0.96
CA LEU A 115 2.82 7.34 0.47
C LEU A 115 2.20 6.52 1.63
N VAL A 116 0.97 6.06 1.43
CA VAL A 116 0.24 5.17 2.36
C VAL A 116 -0.22 3.92 1.64
N CYS A 117 0.28 2.76 2.08
CA CYS A 117 -0.12 1.47 1.52
C CYS A 117 -1.24 0.82 2.36
N ASP A 118 -2.25 0.22 1.71
CA ASP A 118 -3.11 -0.78 2.37
C ASP A 118 -2.33 -2.08 2.58
N GLY A 119 -1.59 -2.15 3.68
CA GLY A 119 -0.66 -3.24 3.92
C GLY A 119 0.36 -2.91 5.00
N TYR A 120 1.49 -3.61 4.95
CA TYR A 120 2.50 -3.55 5.99
C TYR A 120 3.82 -2.97 5.46
N GLY A 121 4.57 -2.33 6.37
CA GLY A 121 5.97 -1.99 6.20
C GLY A 121 6.85 -3.01 6.94
N VAL A 122 7.56 -2.59 7.99
CA VAL A 122 8.43 -3.47 8.78
C VAL A 122 7.67 -4.52 9.59
N ALA A 123 6.35 -4.38 9.77
CA ALA A 123 5.46 -5.45 10.27
C ALA A 123 5.30 -6.56 9.22
N HIS A 124 6.42 -7.25 8.97
CA HIS A 124 6.57 -8.28 7.96
C HIS A 124 7.59 -9.31 8.48
N PRO A 125 7.45 -10.62 8.17
CA PRO A 125 8.38 -11.66 8.66
C PRO A 125 9.87 -11.36 8.37
N ARG A 126 10.14 -10.60 7.31
CA ARG A 126 11.49 -10.18 6.89
C ARG A 126 11.75 -8.68 7.01
N ARG A 127 10.87 -7.95 7.72
CA ARG A 127 10.93 -6.47 7.85
C ARG A 127 10.95 -5.71 6.52
N ALA A 128 10.52 -6.37 5.43
CA ALA A 128 10.49 -5.87 4.06
C ALA A 128 9.08 -6.03 3.46
N GLY A 129 8.08 -5.40 4.08
CA GLY A 129 6.71 -5.36 3.56
C GLY A 129 6.54 -4.42 2.37
N LEU A 130 5.32 -4.35 1.83
CA LEU A 130 4.97 -3.53 0.67
C LEU A 130 5.42 -2.06 0.82
N ALA A 131 5.18 -1.45 1.99
CA ALA A 131 5.54 -0.04 2.21
C ALA A 131 7.05 0.19 2.27
N VAL A 132 7.83 -0.80 2.72
CA VAL A 132 9.31 -0.73 2.71
C VAL A 132 9.80 -0.74 1.28
N HIS A 133 9.34 -1.72 0.49
CA HIS A 133 9.70 -1.81 -0.93
C HIS A 133 9.30 -0.57 -1.71
N LEU A 134 8.04 -0.14 -1.59
CA LEU A 134 7.56 1.00 -2.34
C LEU A 134 8.33 2.27 -1.99
N GLY A 135 8.56 2.52 -0.70
CA GLY A 135 9.32 3.67 -0.24
C GLY A 135 10.76 3.67 -0.76
N VAL A 136 11.48 2.54 -0.69
CA VAL A 136 12.84 2.43 -1.22
C VAL A 136 12.89 2.59 -2.74
N LEU A 137 11.94 2.01 -3.47
CA LEU A 137 11.89 2.09 -4.94
C LEU A 137 11.55 3.50 -5.44
N THR A 138 10.71 4.23 -4.71
CA THR A 138 10.29 5.59 -5.08
C THR A 138 11.21 6.67 -4.48
N GLY A 139 11.96 6.35 -3.43
CA GLY A 139 12.70 7.32 -2.61
C GLY A 139 11.80 8.22 -1.77
N LEU A 140 10.50 7.92 -1.66
CA LEU A 140 9.52 8.74 -0.93
C LEU A 140 9.25 8.18 0.48
N PRO A 141 8.94 9.05 1.46
CA PRO A 141 8.40 8.61 2.73
C PRO A 141 7.18 7.70 2.54
N CYS A 142 7.18 6.54 3.20
CA CYS A 142 6.15 5.53 3.01
C CYS A 142 5.88 4.74 4.28
N PHE A 143 4.61 4.45 4.56
CA PHE A 143 4.20 3.57 5.67
C PHE A 143 2.97 2.74 5.30
N GLY A 144 2.77 1.64 6.02
CA GLY A 144 1.64 0.74 5.85
C GLY A 144 0.57 0.94 6.92
N VAL A 145 -0.69 0.87 6.51
CA VAL A 145 -1.86 0.77 7.39
C VAL A 145 -2.66 -0.47 7.02
N ALA A 146 -2.64 -1.47 7.90
CA ALA A 146 -3.33 -2.74 7.67
C ALA A 146 -4.62 -2.89 8.47
N LYS A 147 -5.52 -3.74 7.95
CA LYS A 147 -6.83 -4.08 8.54
C LYS A 147 -6.73 -5.15 9.63
N THR A 148 -5.67 -5.96 9.64
CA THR A 148 -5.45 -7.07 10.57
C THR A 148 -4.03 -7.03 11.12
N PRO A 149 -3.73 -7.68 12.25
CA PRO A 149 -2.39 -7.70 12.82
C PRO A 149 -1.46 -8.70 12.11
N PHE A 150 -1.93 -9.40 11.07
CA PHE A 150 -1.27 -10.56 10.50
C PHE A 150 -0.93 -11.62 11.57
N VAL A 151 0.36 -11.94 11.77
CA VAL A 151 0.85 -12.88 12.79
C VAL A 151 1.31 -12.16 14.06
N PHE A 152 1.27 -10.82 14.10
CA PHE A 152 1.85 -10.04 15.20
C PHE A 152 0.90 -9.93 16.39
N GLY A 153 1.48 -9.95 17.58
CA GLY A 153 0.76 -9.75 18.84
C GLY A 153 0.54 -8.26 19.14
N HIS A 154 -0.51 -7.96 19.89
CA HIS A 154 -0.69 -6.67 20.53
C HIS A 154 -1.53 -6.83 21.80
N HIS A 155 -1.32 -5.96 22.78
CA HIS A 155 -2.20 -5.85 23.94
C HIS A 155 -3.51 -5.14 23.58
N ASP A 156 -4.47 -5.16 24.50
CA ASP A 156 -5.71 -4.40 24.34
C ASP A 156 -5.41 -2.91 24.13
N VAL A 157 -6.08 -2.35 23.13
CA VAL A 157 -5.99 -0.93 22.79
C VAL A 157 -7.14 -0.22 23.50
N GLY A 158 -6.90 0.94 24.11
CA GLY A 158 -7.95 1.78 24.70
C GLY A 158 -9.11 2.05 23.72
N GLU A 159 -10.28 2.38 24.25
CA GLU A 159 -11.49 2.59 23.44
C GLU A 159 -11.50 3.95 22.75
N GLU A 160 -10.74 4.92 23.27
CA GLU A 160 -10.65 6.29 22.79
C GLU A 160 -9.86 6.41 21.48
N ARG A 161 -10.27 7.35 20.64
CA ARG A 161 -9.52 7.65 19.41
C ARG A 161 -8.12 8.14 19.77
N GLY A 162 -7.10 7.59 19.11
CA GLY A 162 -5.69 7.86 19.35
C GLY A 162 -5.03 6.88 20.31
N ALA A 163 -5.81 6.07 21.04
CA ALA A 163 -5.25 4.98 21.83
C ALA A 163 -4.40 4.04 20.96
N GLY A 164 -3.32 3.53 21.52
CA GLY A 164 -2.47 2.58 20.80
C GLY A 164 -1.75 1.60 21.71
N ALA A 165 -1.40 0.46 21.13
CA ALA A 165 -0.56 -0.56 21.74
C ALA A 165 0.57 -0.96 20.78
N PRO A 166 1.76 -1.31 21.28
CA PRO A 166 2.82 -1.87 20.44
C PRO A 166 2.31 -3.10 19.66
N LEU A 167 2.69 -3.17 18.39
CA LEU A 167 2.53 -4.37 17.56
C LEU A 167 3.87 -5.12 17.60
N THR A 168 3.87 -6.34 18.12
CA THR A 168 5.10 -7.08 18.45
C THR A 168 5.21 -8.39 17.67
N ALA A 169 6.43 -8.71 17.24
CA ALA A 169 6.78 -10.04 16.76
C ALA A 169 6.96 -11.04 17.92
N ASP A 170 7.06 -12.33 17.59
CA ASP A 170 7.17 -13.42 18.58
C ASP A 170 8.42 -13.32 19.46
N ASP A 171 9.47 -12.65 18.96
CA ASP A 171 10.71 -12.35 19.68
C ASP A 171 10.63 -11.10 20.58
N GLY A 172 9.47 -10.43 20.61
CA GLY A 172 9.24 -9.21 21.38
C GLY A 172 9.63 -7.91 20.65
N GLU A 173 10.15 -7.98 19.43
CA GLU A 173 10.47 -6.77 18.65
C GLU A 173 9.20 -5.98 18.32
N VAL A 174 9.22 -4.66 18.56
CA VAL A 174 8.14 -3.76 18.15
C VAL A 174 8.27 -3.44 16.67
N VAL A 175 7.32 -3.93 15.88
CA VAL A 175 7.29 -3.77 14.40
C VAL A 175 6.23 -2.75 13.94
N GLY A 176 5.52 -2.14 14.88
CA GLY A 176 4.47 -1.16 14.57
C GLY A 176 3.62 -0.80 15.78
N ARG A 177 2.43 -0.28 15.51
CA ARG A 177 1.44 0.10 16.52
C ARG A 177 0.03 -0.29 16.07
N ALA A 178 -0.72 -0.94 16.94
CA ALA A 178 -2.17 -1.00 16.81
C ALA A 178 -2.74 0.36 17.24
N VAL A 179 -3.55 1.01 16.40
CA VAL A 179 -4.03 2.38 16.61
C VAL A 179 -5.56 2.45 16.49
N ARG A 180 -6.21 3.03 17.50
CA ARG A 180 -7.65 3.31 17.50
C ARG A 180 -7.95 4.56 16.70
N THR A 181 -8.37 4.42 15.44
CA THR A 181 -8.74 5.56 14.59
C THR A 181 -10.15 6.09 14.87
N GLN A 182 -11.05 5.24 15.35
CA GLN A 182 -12.43 5.58 15.68
C GLN A 182 -12.81 4.98 17.04
N PRO A 183 -13.52 5.71 17.93
CA PRO A 183 -13.85 5.20 19.25
C PRO A 183 -14.66 3.91 19.21
N GLY A 184 -14.31 2.92 20.03
CA GLY A 184 -15.00 1.62 20.11
C GLY A 184 -14.90 0.73 18.85
N VAL A 185 -14.24 1.18 17.78
CA VAL A 185 -14.08 0.42 16.53
C VAL A 185 -12.73 -0.29 16.52
N LYS A 186 -12.65 -1.52 16.00
CA LYS A 186 -11.40 -2.30 15.90
C LYS A 186 -10.22 -1.45 15.38
N PRO A 187 -9.02 -1.51 16.02
CA PRO A 187 -7.87 -0.70 15.60
C PRO A 187 -7.41 -1.05 14.18
N VAL A 188 -6.60 -0.16 13.61
CA VAL A 188 -5.76 -0.42 12.43
C VAL A 188 -4.33 -0.70 12.88
N PHE A 189 -3.51 -1.26 12.00
CA PHE A 189 -2.15 -1.68 12.33
C PHE A 189 -1.16 -0.90 11.49
N VAL A 190 -0.45 0.02 12.12
CA VAL A 190 0.46 0.96 11.48
C VAL A 190 1.89 0.45 11.59
N SER A 191 2.62 0.44 10.48
CA SER A 191 4.04 0.06 10.47
C SER A 191 4.83 0.92 9.50
N VAL A 192 6.04 1.31 9.90
CA VAL A 192 6.94 2.15 9.11
C VAL A 192 7.41 1.42 7.86
N GLY A 193 7.57 2.14 6.75
CA GLY A 193 8.12 1.61 5.49
C GLY A 193 9.50 2.17 5.19
N HIS A 194 9.56 3.45 4.85
CA HIS A 194 10.80 4.15 4.47
C HIS A 194 10.71 5.64 4.82
N ALA A 195 11.80 6.22 5.32
CA ALA A 195 11.96 7.65 5.60
C ALA A 195 10.83 8.26 6.45
N ILE A 196 10.26 7.48 7.38
CA ILE A 196 9.22 7.93 8.32
C ILE A 196 9.25 7.12 9.62
N GLY A 197 9.16 7.83 10.74
CA GLY A 197 9.10 7.24 12.07
C GLY A 197 7.69 6.81 12.48
N LEU A 198 7.60 5.88 13.43
CA LEU A 198 6.33 5.28 13.85
C LEU A 198 5.35 6.31 14.42
N ASP A 199 5.82 7.30 15.17
CA ASP A 199 4.96 8.33 15.76
C ASP A 199 4.33 9.23 14.68
N HIS A 200 5.11 9.66 13.69
CA HIS A 200 4.58 10.41 12.55
C HIS A 200 3.63 9.56 11.71
N ALA A 201 3.96 8.29 11.44
CA ALA A 201 3.05 7.38 10.73
C ALA A 201 1.69 7.23 11.47
N CYS A 202 1.70 7.14 12.80
CA CYS A 202 0.47 7.09 13.60
C CYS A 202 -0.31 8.42 13.56
N ALA A 203 0.39 9.56 13.66
CA ALA A 203 -0.24 10.87 13.59
C ALA A 203 -0.89 11.13 12.21
N HIS A 204 -0.21 10.75 11.13
CA HIS A 204 -0.77 10.76 9.78
C HIS A 204 -1.98 9.83 9.69
N THR A 205 -1.88 8.60 10.19
CA THR A 205 -3.02 7.65 10.19
C THR A 205 -4.26 8.25 10.83
N LEU A 206 -4.12 8.90 11.99
CA LEU A 206 -5.24 9.56 12.66
C LEU A 206 -5.79 10.73 11.82
N ARG A 207 -4.92 11.62 11.33
CA ARG A 207 -5.33 12.77 10.52
C ARG A 207 -6.06 12.37 9.24
N LEU A 208 -5.60 11.30 8.59
CA LEU A 208 -6.17 10.77 7.36
C LEU A 208 -7.44 9.94 7.60
N ALA A 209 -7.77 9.61 8.84
CA ALA A 209 -8.95 8.84 9.23
C ALA A 209 -9.88 9.64 10.18
N PRO A 210 -10.40 10.82 9.76
CA PRO A 210 -11.24 11.63 10.65
C PRO A 210 -12.63 11.03 10.85
N ARG A 211 -13.18 10.34 9.84
CA ARG A 211 -14.58 9.86 9.82
C ARG A 211 -14.74 8.35 9.84
N TYR A 212 -13.74 7.62 9.38
CA TYR A 212 -13.82 6.17 9.19
C TYR A 212 -12.67 5.45 9.89
N ARG A 213 -12.81 4.13 10.06
CA ARG A 213 -11.76 3.26 10.59
C ARG A 213 -10.48 3.32 9.75
N LEU A 214 -10.63 3.25 8.43
CA LEU A 214 -9.51 3.28 7.49
C LEU A 214 -9.25 4.70 7.01
N PRO A 215 -7.98 5.08 6.79
CA PRO A 215 -7.62 6.36 6.16
C PRO A 215 -8.35 6.59 4.84
N GLU A 216 -8.67 7.84 4.52
CA GLU A 216 -9.27 8.22 3.23
C GLU A 216 -8.37 7.84 2.05
N THR A 217 -7.04 7.84 2.24
CA THR A 217 -6.06 7.35 1.24
C THR A 217 -6.34 5.90 0.85
N THR A 218 -6.40 4.99 1.84
CA THR A 218 -6.72 3.57 1.63
C THR A 218 -8.12 3.39 1.05
N ARG A 219 -9.12 4.10 1.59
CA ARG A 219 -10.52 3.95 1.14
C ARG A 219 -10.71 4.36 -0.32
N ARG A 220 -10.10 5.47 -0.74
CA ARG A 220 -10.24 5.98 -2.11
C ARG A 220 -9.48 5.09 -3.10
N ALA A 221 -8.29 4.61 -2.73
CA ALA A 221 -7.54 3.67 -3.57
C ALA A 221 -8.27 2.33 -3.73
N ASP A 222 -8.81 1.74 -2.64
CA ASP A 222 -9.62 0.50 -2.70
C ASP A 222 -10.90 0.69 -3.51
N HIS A 223 -11.57 1.82 -3.35
CA HIS A 223 -12.76 2.11 -4.15
C HIS A 223 -12.45 2.16 -5.65
N LEU A 224 -11.41 2.91 -6.03
CA LEU A 224 -11.02 3.12 -7.42
C LEU A 224 -10.51 1.82 -8.06
N SER A 225 -9.69 1.04 -7.35
CA SER A 225 -9.16 -0.23 -7.86
C SER A 225 -10.29 -1.23 -8.14
N ARG A 226 -11.26 -1.34 -7.22
CA ARG A 226 -12.45 -2.20 -7.38
C ARG A 226 -13.39 -1.73 -8.48
N GLU A 227 -13.62 -0.42 -8.58
CA GLU A 227 -14.47 0.14 -9.63
C GLU A 227 -13.93 -0.16 -11.01
N ARG A 228 -12.63 0.08 -11.21
CA ARG A 228 -11.98 -0.19 -12.50
C ARG A 228 -11.97 -1.69 -12.82
N LEU A 229 -11.68 -2.54 -11.84
CA LEU A 229 -11.72 -3.99 -12.01
C LEU A 229 -13.12 -4.51 -12.43
N ARG A 230 -14.19 -3.97 -11.82
CA ARG A 230 -15.57 -4.28 -12.22
C ARG A 230 -15.87 -3.85 -13.65
N ALA A 231 -15.33 -2.72 -14.09
CA ALA A 231 -15.51 -2.24 -15.46
C ALA A 231 -14.76 -3.09 -16.50
N MET A 232 -13.70 -3.79 -16.12
CA MET A 232 -12.95 -4.71 -16.99
C MET A 232 -13.63 -6.08 -17.15
N THR A 233 -14.39 -6.52 -16.14
CA THR A 233 -15.04 -7.82 -16.17
C THR A 233 -16.36 -7.69 -16.92
N PRO A 234 -16.58 -8.40 -18.04
CA PRO A 234 -17.85 -8.37 -18.75
C PRO A 234 -18.99 -8.74 -17.80
N ARG A 235 -20.10 -7.99 -17.82
CA ARG A 235 -21.32 -8.40 -17.11
C ARG A 235 -21.78 -9.75 -17.69
N THR A 236 -21.49 -10.84 -17.01
CA THR A 236 -22.12 -12.13 -17.28
C THR A 236 -23.60 -12.02 -16.90
N GLY A 237 -24.44 -11.53 -17.83
CA GLY A 237 -25.87 -11.41 -17.56
C GLY A 237 -26.72 -10.48 -18.44
N GLU A 238 -26.33 -10.15 -19.68
CA GLU A 238 -27.29 -9.62 -20.66
C GLU A 238 -27.59 -10.68 -21.71
N GLY A 239 -28.87 -11.08 -21.75
CA GLY A 239 -29.35 -12.34 -22.27
C GLY A 239 -29.13 -12.56 -23.77
N ALA A 240 -28.91 -13.81 -24.13
CA ALA A 240 -29.19 -14.27 -25.47
C ALA A 240 -30.65 -13.91 -25.82
N PRO A 241 -30.93 -13.27 -26.97
CA PRO A 241 -32.31 -13.09 -27.41
C PRO A 241 -32.91 -14.48 -27.57
N ARG A 242 -34.00 -14.76 -26.85
CA ARG A 242 -34.80 -15.97 -27.08
C ARG A 242 -35.24 -15.91 -28.53
N GLY A 243 -34.75 -16.86 -29.32
CA GLY A 243 -35.10 -17.01 -30.73
C GLY A 243 -36.61 -16.98 -30.90
N ALA A 244 -37.07 -16.17 -31.83
CA ALA A 244 -38.44 -16.19 -32.30
C ALA A 244 -38.80 -17.59 -32.82
N PRO A 245 -40.03 -18.09 -32.60
CA PRO A 245 -40.47 -19.30 -33.26
C PRO A 245 -40.65 -19.02 -34.77
N LEU A 246 -39.99 -19.84 -35.59
CA LEU A 246 -40.21 -19.94 -37.03
C LEU A 246 -41.43 -20.85 -37.30
N PRO A 247 -42.07 -20.74 -38.49
CA PRO A 247 -43.52 -20.64 -38.69
C PRO A 247 -44.34 -21.90 -38.43
#